data_AF-A0A1H9U974-F1
#
_entry.id   AF-A0A1H9U974-F1
#
_cell.length_a   1.000
_cell.length_b   1.000
_cell.length_c   1.000
_cell.angle_alpha   90.00
_cell.angle_beta   90.00
_cell.angle_gamma   90.00
#
_symmetry.space_group_name_H-M   'P 1'
#
loop_
_entity.id
_entity.type
_entity.pdbx_description
1 polymer ?
#
loop_
_entity_poly.entity_id
_entity_poly.type
_entity_poly.pdbx_seq_one_letter_code
_entity_poly.pdbx_strand_id
1 'polypeptide(L)'
;MELVDAVAGNGTETNAQADAGAGVALVPGQPVTIHITELEMTAAPKQSLPFPVNIQTALMRVVDIPPAYYRFLYLQVGRRWHWVDRLRLDDEALTAVLHDKRNCVTVLYVNGAPAGFFEVLHVDEDTVELTHFGLFERALGLGLGKWFLLQALYGCWSYGPKVVKVQTNNLDHPRAIQLYQRFGFSPVATREDELVPLTEDEMLDLVRKL
;
A
#
# COMPACT_ATOMS: atom_id res chain seq x y z
N MET A 1 19.75 -18.36 47.60
CA MET A 1 18.80 -18.20 48.73
C MET A 1 18.38 -16.74 48.70
N GLU A 2 17.36 -16.47 47.90
CA GLU A 2 16.08 -15.80 48.26
C GLU A 2 16.15 -14.29 47.91
N LEU A 3 15.49 -13.78 46.85
CA LEU A 3 14.04 -13.51 46.63
C LEU A 3 13.44 -12.50 47.63
N VAL A 4 13.03 -11.32 47.12
CA VAL A 4 11.67 -10.70 47.09
C VAL A 4 11.79 -9.15 47.05
N ASP A 5 11.47 -8.48 45.94
CA ASP A 5 10.20 -7.82 45.54
C ASP A 5 9.82 -6.52 46.27
N ALA A 6 9.65 -5.42 45.50
CA ALA A 6 8.45 -4.53 45.51
C ALA A 6 8.65 -3.21 44.70
N VAL A 7 8.21 -3.26 43.43
CA VAL A 7 7.27 -2.38 42.69
C VAL A 7 6.96 -0.92 43.11
N ALA A 8 6.91 -0.08 42.06
CA ALA A 8 6.02 1.07 41.74
C ALA A 8 6.49 2.53 41.91
N GLY A 9 6.38 3.28 40.80
CA GLY A 9 6.38 4.76 40.78
C GLY A 9 6.48 5.35 39.36
N ASN A 10 5.36 5.36 38.63
CA ASN A 10 5.17 5.90 37.27
C ASN A 10 5.58 7.38 37.09
N GLY A 11 5.93 7.74 35.85
CA GLY A 11 6.19 9.12 35.42
C GLY A 11 6.13 9.37 33.92
N THR A 12 5.03 8.94 33.29
CA THR A 12 4.38 9.52 32.08
C THR A 12 5.19 9.69 30.79
N GLU A 13 4.89 8.77 29.88
CA GLU A 13 4.80 8.98 28.43
C GLU A 13 3.89 10.19 28.11
N THR A 14 4.34 11.06 27.21
CA THR A 14 3.44 11.94 26.44
C THR A 14 3.89 12.01 24.99
N ASN A 15 3.36 11.05 24.23
CA ASN A 15 2.64 11.25 22.98
C ASN A 15 3.34 12.02 21.84
N ALA A 16 4.15 11.29 21.06
CA ALA A 16 4.38 11.59 19.65
C ALA A 16 3.42 10.73 18.80
N GLN A 17 2.13 11.00 18.91
CA GLN A 17 1.17 10.56 17.90
C GLN A 17 1.46 11.39 16.65
N ALA A 18 2.36 10.87 15.81
CA ALA A 18 2.55 11.39 14.48
C ALA A 18 1.18 11.37 13.79
N ASP A 19 0.70 12.55 13.40
CA ASP A 19 -0.49 12.73 12.58
C ASP A 19 -0.29 12.01 11.24
N ALA A 20 -0.55 10.70 11.26
CA ALA A 20 -0.76 9.88 10.09
C ALA A 20 -2.02 10.46 9.47
N GLY A 21 -1.90 11.23 8.39
CA GLY A 21 -2.96 12.13 7.91
C GLY A 21 -4.31 11.43 7.79
N ALA A 22 -5.29 11.87 8.59
CA ALA A 22 -6.64 11.32 8.66
C ALA A 22 -7.22 11.07 7.26
N GLY A 23 -7.75 9.87 6.99
CA GLY A 23 -8.49 9.61 5.76
C GLY A 23 -9.75 10.47 5.70
N VAL A 24 -10.23 10.80 4.50
CA VAL A 24 -11.46 11.57 4.32
C VAL A 24 -12.66 10.69 4.68
N ALA A 25 -13.52 11.13 5.59
CA ALA A 25 -14.77 10.43 5.90
C ALA A 25 -15.77 10.63 4.75
N LEU A 26 -16.27 9.54 4.18
CA LEU A 26 -17.24 9.54 3.07
C LEU A 26 -18.53 8.83 3.48
N VAL A 27 -19.63 9.17 2.82
CA VAL A 27 -20.91 8.49 3.02
C VAL A 27 -20.91 7.16 2.23
N PRO A 28 -21.12 6.01 2.89
CA PRO A 28 -21.18 4.70 2.22
C PRO A 28 -22.19 4.68 1.06
N GLY A 29 -21.80 4.10 -0.08
CA GLY A 29 -22.66 3.95 -1.25
C GLY A 29 -23.02 5.24 -2.01
N GLN A 30 -22.55 6.41 -1.57
CA GLN A 30 -22.77 7.66 -2.30
C GLN A 30 -21.58 7.96 -3.22
N PRO A 31 -21.82 8.17 -4.53
CA PRO A 31 -20.75 8.53 -5.44
C PRO A 31 -20.08 9.85 -5.04
N VAL A 32 -18.76 9.89 -5.16
CA VAL A 32 -17.95 11.09 -4.95
C VAL A 32 -17.00 11.28 -6.13
N THR A 33 -16.87 12.53 -6.56
CA THR A 33 -15.87 12.89 -7.58
C THR A 33 -14.48 12.86 -6.98
N ILE A 34 -13.58 12.12 -7.61
CA ILE A 34 -12.17 12.05 -7.25
C ILE A 34 -11.31 12.63 -8.37
N HIS A 35 -10.17 13.21 -8.00
CA HIS A 35 -9.18 13.70 -8.96
C HIS A 35 -8.00 12.76 -8.95
N ILE A 36 -7.82 12.02 -10.03
CA ILE A 36 -6.70 11.09 -10.21
C ILE A 36 -5.56 11.85 -10.87
N THR A 37 -4.40 11.82 -10.23
CA THR A 37 -3.13 12.32 -10.78
C THR A 37 -2.29 11.13 -11.22
N GLU A 38 -1.85 11.16 -12.47
CA GLU A 38 -0.93 10.19 -13.03
C GLU A 38 0.49 10.75 -12.93
N LEU A 39 1.42 9.94 -12.42
CA LEU A 39 2.83 10.31 -12.33
C LEU A 39 3.72 9.28 -13.03
N GLU A 40 4.77 9.78 -13.68
CA GLU A 40 5.76 8.98 -14.39
C GLU A 40 7.17 9.19 -13.82
N MET A 41 7.94 8.12 -13.80
CA MET A 41 9.36 8.10 -13.46
C MET A 41 10.13 7.48 -14.61
N THR A 42 11.03 8.25 -15.23
CA THR A 42 11.76 7.86 -16.46
C THR A 42 13.22 7.47 -16.22
N ALA A 43 13.66 7.45 -14.97
CA ALA A 43 14.98 6.99 -14.58
C ALA A 43 14.92 6.31 -13.22
N ALA A 44 15.62 5.16 -13.07
CA ALA A 44 15.67 4.40 -11.82
C ALA A 44 16.17 5.23 -10.62
N PRO A 45 15.65 4.96 -9.40
CA PRO A 45 16.07 5.70 -8.22
C PRO A 45 17.55 5.43 -7.93
N LYS A 46 18.36 6.49 -7.94
CA LYS A 46 19.79 6.43 -7.57
C LYS A 46 20.04 6.41 -6.07
N GLN A 47 18.99 6.65 -5.28
CA GLN A 47 19.05 6.68 -3.83
C GLN A 47 19.26 5.26 -3.29
N SER A 48 20.09 5.13 -2.26
CA SER A 48 20.15 3.93 -1.43
C SER A 48 19.74 4.34 -0.02
N LEU A 49 18.75 3.65 0.55
CA LEU A 49 18.34 3.85 1.93
C LEU A 49 18.89 2.71 2.78
N PRO A 50 19.39 3.00 4.00
CA PRO A 50 19.89 1.95 4.87
C PRO A 50 18.79 0.95 5.18
N PHE A 51 19.17 -0.32 5.26
CA PHE A 51 18.27 -1.37 5.69
C PHE A 51 17.77 -1.07 7.12
N PRO A 52 16.48 -1.28 7.43
CA PRO A 52 15.96 -1.11 8.78
C PRO A 52 16.70 -2.04 9.75
N VAL A 53 17.53 -1.47 10.63
CA VAL A 53 18.22 -2.25 11.67
C VAL A 53 17.28 -2.49 12.85
N ASN A 54 17.42 -3.63 13.53
CA ASN A 54 16.60 -4.04 14.69
C ASN A 54 15.11 -4.31 14.39
N ILE A 55 14.73 -4.42 13.12
CA ILE A 55 13.39 -4.85 12.70
C ILE A 55 13.60 -6.02 11.73
N GLN A 56 13.06 -7.20 12.05
CA GLN A 56 13.15 -8.34 11.15
C GLN A 56 12.18 -8.10 9.99
N THR A 57 12.73 -7.73 8.82
CA THR A 57 11.94 -7.49 7.61
C THR A 57 12.19 -8.58 6.56
N ALA A 58 11.15 -8.93 5.81
CA ALA A 58 11.25 -9.77 4.63
C ALA A 58 10.32 -9.26 3.53
N LEU A 59 10.79 -9.32 2.29
CA LEU A 59 9.98 -9.06 1.10
C LEU A 59 9.78 -10.37 0.36
N MET A 60 8.54 -10.78 0.17
CA MET A 60 8.22 -12.04 -0.47
C MET A 60 7.24 -11.80 -1.62
N ARG A 61 7.68 -12.13 -2.83
CA ARG A 61 6.76 -12.27 -3.96
C ARG A 61 5.82 -13.43 -3.68
N VAL A 62 4.52 -13.19 -3.79
CA VAL A 62 3.50 -14.22 -3.55
C VAL A 62 3.05 -14.78 -4.90
N VAL A 63 3.64 -15.90 -5.28
CA VAL A 63 3.23 -16.65 -6.49
C VAL A 63 1.89 -17.34 -6.19
N ASP A 64 0.98 -17.34 -7.16
CA ASP A 64 -0.36 -17.93 -7.06
C ASP A 64 -1.12 -17.48 -5.80
N ILE A 65 -1.10 -16.17 -5.53
CA ILE A 65 -1.72 -15.61 -4.33
C ILE A 65 -3.22 -16.00 -4.23
N PRO A 66 -3.66 -16.57 -3.09
CA PRO A 66 -5.08 -16.85 -2.88
C PRO A 66 -5.91 -15.57 -2.84
N PRO A 67 -7.09 -15.52 -3.50
CA PRO A 67 -7.94 -14.31 -3.51
C PRO A 67 -8.30 -13.77 -2.13
N ALA A 68 -8.60 -14.66 -1.17
CA ALA A 68 -8.90 -14.26 0.22
C ALA A 68 -7.70 -13.56 0.88
N TYR A 69 -6.48 -14.05 0.65
CA TYR A 69 -5.28 -13.42 1.19
C TYR A 69 -5.02 -12.05 0.55
N TYR A 70 -5.21 -11.93 -0.77
CA TYR A 70 -5.10 -10.64 -1.44
C TYR A 70 -6.14 -9.63 -0.91
N ARG A 71 -7.42 -10.03 -0.77
CA ARG A 71 -8.47 -9.16 -0.21
C ARG A 71 -8.15 -8.72 1.21
N PHE A 72 -7.59 -9.61 2.04
CA PHE A 72 -7.09 -9.24 3.36
C PHE A 72 -6.03 -8.13 3.27
N LEU A 73 -4.98 -8.30 2.46
CA LEU A 73 -3.93 -7.29 2.30
C LEU A 73 -4.50 -5.95 1.79
N TYR A 74 -5.35 -6.02 0.77
CA TYR A 74 -6.00 -4.89 0.12
C TYR A 74 -6.86 -4.09 1.11
N LEU A 75 -7.66 -4.76 1.94
CA LEU A 75 -8.47 -4.12 2.97
C LEU A 75 -7.61 -3.49 4.07
N GLN A 76 -6.55 -4.17 4.52
CA GLN A 76 -5.68 -3.65 5.61
C GLN A 76 -4.97 -2.34 5.22
N VAL A 77 -4.64 -2.17 3.94
CA VAL A 77 -4.01 -0.93 3.44
C VAL A 77 -5.06 0.08 2.97
N GLY A 78 -6.00 -0.39 2.15
CA GLY A 78 -6.88 0.46 1.35
C GLY A 78 -8.13 0.96 2.07
N ARG A 79 -8.54 0.36 3.19
CA ARG A 79 -9.77 0.74 3.92
C ARG A 79 -9.80 2.23 4.28
N ARG A 80 -8.66 2.80 4.67
CA ARG A 80 -8.53 4.22 5.03
C ARG A 80 -8.63 5.16 3.82
N TRP A 81 -8.33 4.65 2.63
CA TRP A 81 -8.21 5.39 1.38
C TRP A 81 -9.32 5.03 0.39
N HIS A 82 -10.36 4.34 0.87
CA HIS A 82 -11.52 3.90 0.08
C HIS A 82 -11.16 3.10 -1.17
N TRP A 83 -10.16 2.22 -1.07
CA TRP A 83 -9.89 1.30 -2.17
C TRP A 83 -11.03 0.28 -2.28
N VAL A 84 -11.72 0.26 -3.42
CA VAL A 84 -12.93 -0.57 -3.62
C VAL A 84 -12.84 -1.50 -4.82
N ASP A 85 -12.05 -1.15 -5.83
CA ASP A 85 -12.11 -1.78 -7.16
C ASP A 85 -11.87 -3.29 -7.12
N ARG A 86 -10.78 -3.72 -6.48
CA ARG A 86 -10.46 -5.15 -6.37
C ARG A 86 -11.39 -5.93 -5.45
N LEU A 87 -12.08 -5.25 -4.53
CA LEU A 87 -13.01 -5.89 -3.59
C LEU A 87 -14.35 -6.22 -4.25
N ARG A 88 -14.74 -5.47 -5.29
CA ARG A 88 -15.97 -5.71 -6.05
C ARG A 88 -15.82 -6.77 -7.14
N LEU A 89 -14.61 -7.20 -7.46
CA LEU A 89 -14.39 -8.33 -8.35
C LEU A 89 -14.84 -9.63 -7.68
N ASP A 90 -15.55 -10.47 -8.43
CA ASP A 90 -15.79 -11.85 -8.04
C ASP A 90 -14.48 -12.66 -8.00
N ASP A 91 -14.55 -13.88 -7.48
CA ASP A 91 -13.34 -14.70 -7.27
C ASP A 91 -12.67 -15.09 -8.58
N GLU A 92 -13.44 -15.32 -9.65
CA GLU A 92 -12.90 -15.70 -10.96
C GLU A 92 -12.16 -14.52 -11.60
N ALA A 93 -12.80 -13.35 -11.65
CA ALA A 93 -12.21 -12.13 -12.19
C ALA A 93 -11.00 -11.69 -11.37
N LEU A 94 -11.07 -11.74 -10.04
CA LEU A 94 -9.94 -11.41 -9.18
C LEU A 94 -8.79 -12.39 -9.39
N THR A 95 -9.06 -13.70 -9.44
CA THR A 95 -8.04 -14.71 -9.71
C THR A 95 -7.37 -14.48 -11.07
N ALA A 96 -8.15 -14.20 -12.12
CA ALA A 96 -7.62 -13.92 -13.45
C ALA A 96 -6.65 -12.73 -13.46
N VAL A 97 -6.98 -11.67 -12.73
CA VAL A 97 -6.11 -10.50 -12.56
C VAL A 97 -4.84 -10.84 -11.77
N LEU A 98 -4.98 -11.57 -10.66
CA LEU A 98 -3.86 -11.88 -9.77
C LEU A 98 -2.87 -12.87 -10.38
N HIS A 99 -3.36 -13.77 -11.24
CA HIS A 99 -2.57 -14.82 -11.88
C HIS A 99 -2.13 -14.46 -13.31
N ASP A 100 -2.47 -13.27 -13.80
CA ASP A 100 -1.87 -12.72 -15.02
C ASP A 100 -0.34 -12.64 -14.82
N LYS A 101 0.42 -13.16 -15.78
CA LYS A 101 1.89 -13.17 -15.74
C LYS A 101 2.50 -11.76 -15.70
N ARG A 102 1.74 -10.75 -16.12
CA ARG A 102 2.11 -9.33 -16.06
C ARG A 102 1.90 -8.74 -14.67
N ASN A 103 1.10 -9.39 -13.81
CA ASN A 103 0.82 -8.91 -12.48
C ASN A 103 1.71 -9.60 -11.44
N CYS A 104 2.15 -8.84 -10.44
CA CYS A 104 3.04 -9.33 -9.40
C CYS A 104 2.72 -8.68 -8.06
N VAL A 105 2.37 -9.49 -7.07
CA VAL A 105 2.13 -9.03 -5.69
C VAL A 105 3.34 -9.40 -4.82
N THR A 106 3.86 -8.42 -4.09
CA THR A 106 4.94 -8.60 -3.10
C THR A 106 4.50 -8.10 -1.74
N VAL A 107 4.71 -8.92 -0.72
CA VAL A 107 4.29 -8.61 0.66
C VAL A 107 5.51 -8.31 1.51
N LEU A 108 5.41 -7.23 2.29
CA LEU A 108 6.31 -6.90 3.37
C LEU A 108 5.88 -7.64 4.63
N TYR A 109 6.81 -8.36 5.24
CA TYR A 109 6.67 -8.94 6.57
C TYR A 109 7.55 -8.19 7.56
N VAL A 110 7.02 -7.95 8.76
CA VAL A 110 7.73 -7.38 9.90
C VAL A 110 7.49 -8.28 11.10
N ASN A 111 8.58 -8.82 11.65
CA ASN A 111 8.58 -9.76 12.78
C ASN A 111 7.62 -10.95 12.56
N GLY A 112 7.64 -11.51 11.35
CA GLY A 112 6.85 -12.69 10.98
C GLY A 112 5.41 -12.44 10.52
N ALA A 113 4.88 -11.23 10.67
CA ALA A 113 3.51 -10.90 10.24
C ALA A 113 3.49 -9.92 9.04
N PRO A 114 2.48 -9.98 8.15
CA PRO A 114 2.31 -8.99 7.07
C PRO A 114 2.22 -7.56 7.61
N ALA A 115 2.87 -6.63 6.92
CA ALA A 115 3.04 -5.23 7.34
C ALA A 115 2.79 -4.24 6.20
N GLY A 116 2.56 -4.72 4.99
CA GLY A 116 2.29 -3.93 3.80
C GLY A 116 2.43 -4.79 2.56
N PHE A 117 2.03 -4.25 1.42
CA PHE A 117 2.23 -4.92 0.15
C PHE A 117 2.37 -3.89 -0.97
N PHE A 118 2.87 -4.36 -2.10
CA PHE A 118 2.75 -3.64 -3.36
C PHE A 118 2.40 -4.59 -4.50
N GLU A 119 1.72 -4.05 -5.50
CA GLU A 119 1.32 -4.74 -6.72
C GLU A 119 1.94 -4.00 -7.91
N VAL A 120 2.53 -4.77 -8.83
CA VAL A 120 3.18 -4.28 -10.03
C VAL A 120 2.52 -4.92 -11.24
N LEU A 121 2.14 -4.10 -12.22
CA LEU A 121 1.57 -4.52 -13.48
C LEU A 121 2.51 -4.14 -14.64
N HIS A 122 2.85 -5.10 -15.48
CA HIS A 122 3.56 -4.85 -16.73
C HIS A 122 2.54 -4.47 -17.78
N VAL A 123 2.44 -3.18 -18.08
CA VAL A 123 1.47 -2.65 -19.04
C VAL A 123 1.88 -3.06 -20.46
N ASP A 124 3.16 -2.84 -20.77
CA ASP A 124 3.81 -3.20 -22.04
C ASP A 124 5.33 -3.42 -21.82
N GLU A 125 6.10 -3.53 -22.91
CA GLU A 125 7.56 -3.75 -22.86
C GLU A 125 8.31 -2.57 -22.22
N ASP A 126 7.80 -1.36 -22.37
CA ASP A 126 8.45 -0.13 -21.93
C ASP A 126 7.89 0.42 -20.61
N THR A 127 6.72 -0.06 -20.19
CA THR A 127 5.94 0.54 -19.10
C THR A 127 5.58 -0.47 -18.02
N VAL A 128 5.95 -0.14 -16.79
CA VAL A 128 5.54 -0.87 -15.59
C VAL A 128 4.76 0.07 -14.68
N GLU A 129 3.65 -0.38 -14.13
CA GLU A 129 2.82 0.39 -13.21
C GLU A 129 2.89 -0.21 -11.81
N LEU A 130 3.16 0.63 -10.81
CA LEU A 130 2.98 0.29 -9.40
C LEU A 130 1.52 0.62 -9.04
N THR A 131 0.64 -0.36 -9.20
CA THR A 131 -0.82 -0.19 -9.15
C THR A 131 -1.33 -0.01 -7.73
N HIS A 132 -0.75 -0.74 -6.77
CA HIS A 132 -1.08 -0.62 -5.35
C HIS A 132 0.20 -0.59 -4.53
N PHE A 133 0.24 0.29 -3.54
CA PHE A 133 1.34 0.36 -2.58
C PHE A 133 0.81 0.85 -1.24
N GLY A 134 1.17 0.16 -0.17
CA GLY A 134 0.98 0.73 1.15
C GLY A 134 1.37 -0.18 2.31
N LEU A 135 1.33 0.42 3.49
CA LEU A 135 1.68 -0.20 4.76
C LEU A 135 0.44 -0.38 5.62
N PHE A 136 0.47 -1.40 6.46
CA PHE A 136 -0.52 -1.59 7.51
C PHE A 136 -0.32 -0.52 8.59
N GLU A 137 -1.38 -0.14 9.29
CA GLU A 137 -1.31 0.87 10.36
C GLU A 137 -0.25 0.53 11.41
N ARG A 138 -0.14 -0.74 11.81
CA ARG A 138 0.88 -1.23 12.77
C ARG A 138 2.33 -1.03 12.33
N ALA A 139 2.56 -0.81 11.03
CA ALA A 139 3.88 -0.61 10.45
C ALA A 139 4.20 0.87 10.18
N LEU A 140 3.22 1.76 10.34
CA LEU A 140 3.42 3.20 10.26
C LEU A 140 4.27 3.67 11.45
N GLY A 141 5.06 4.72 11.25
CA GLY A 141 5.96 5.27 12.29
C GLY A 141 7.26 4.50 12.50
N LEU A 142 7.41 3.27 11.96
CA LEU A 142 8.64 2.47 12.08
C LEU A 142 9.77 2.88 11.11
N GLY A 143 9.62 3.99 10.38
CA GLY A 143 10.58 4.45 9.37
C GLY A 143 10.64 3.58 8.09
N LEU A 144 9.78 2.56 7.97
CA LEU A 144 9.81 1.60 6.88
C LEU A 144 9.28 2.13 5.54
N GLY A 145 8.40 3.15 5.54
CA GLY A 145 7.66 3.56 4.34
C GLY A 145 8.54 3.97 3.16
N LYS A 146 9.56 4.81 3.39
CA LYS A 146 10.48 5.24 2.32
C LYS A 146 11.35 4.10 1.81
N TRP A 147 11.86 3.27 2.74
CA TRP A 147 12.64 2.10 2.38
C TRP A 147 11.80 1.12 1.56
N PHE A 148 10.57 0.86 1.99
CA PHE A 148 9.65 -0.06 1.32
C PHE A 148 9.24 0.43 -0.07
N LEU A 149 8.94 1.73 -0.22
CA LEU A 149 8.71 2.32 -1.54
C LEU A 149 9.93 2.18 -2.45
N LEU A 150 11.14 2.43 -1.92
CA LEU A 150 12.37 2.23 -2.69
C LEU A 150 12.51 0.77 -3.17
N GLN A 151 12.19 -0.22 -2.32
CA GLN A 151 12.21 -1.63 -2.70
C GLN A 151 11.15 -1.95 -3.77
N ALA A 152 9.94 -1.37 -3.67
CA ALA A 152 8.90 -1.51 -4.69
C ALA A 152 9.39 -0.95 -6.05
N LEU A 153 10.03 0.22 -6.04
CA LEU A 153 10.60 0.83 -7.24
C LEU A 153 11.73 -0.01 -7.82
N TYR A 154 12.64 -0.56 -7.00
CA TYR A 154 13.62 -1.53 -7.49
C TYR A 154 12.95 -2.76 -8.11
N GLY A 155 11.85 -3.24 -7.53
CA GLY A 155 11.00 -4.27 -8.13
C GLY A 155 10.52 -3.88 -9.53
N CYS A 156 9.95 -2.70 -9.70
CA CYS A 156 9.49 -2.21 -11.01
C CYS A 156 10.65 -2.08 -12.01
N TRP A 157 11.77 -1.47 -11.61
CA TRP A 157 12.92 -1.23 -12.47
C TRP A 157 13.71 -2.51 -12.81
N SER A 158 13.56 -3.58 -12.03
CA SER A 158 14.21 -4.88 -12.31
C SER A 158 13.75 -5.51 -13.62
N TYR A 159 12.59 -5.10 -14.15
CA TYR A 159 12.07 -5.53 -15.43
C TYR A 159 12.62 -4.74 -16.63
N GLY A 160 13.49 -3.75 -16.39
CA GLY A 160 14.05 -2.90 -17.44
C GLY A 160 13.07 -2.00 -18.20
N PRO A 161 12.00 -1.44 -17.59
CA PRO A 161 11.10 -0.53 -18.29
C PRO A 161 11.82 0.78 -18.65
N LYS A 162 11.27 1.52 -19.60
CA LYS A 162 11.63 2.92 -19.85
C LYS A 162 10.90 3.87 -18.88
N VAL A 163 9.70 3.50 -18.45
CA VAL A 163 8.84 4.32 -17.59
C VAL A 163 8.20 3.47 -16.49
N VAL A 164 8.25 3.97 -15.26
CA VAL A 164 7.42 3.48 -14.15
C VAL A 164 6.28 4.46 -13.89
N LYS A 165 5.04 3.96 -13.84
CA LYS A 165 3.82 4.72 -13.59
C LYS A 165 3.28 4.48 -12.19
N VAL A 166 2.66 5.51 -11.63
CA VAL A 166 1.76 5.42 -10.47
C VAL A 166 0.53 6.27 -10.73
N GLN A 167 -0.61 5.83 -10.20
CA GLN A 167 -1.79 6.65 -10.05
C GLN A 167 -2.03 6.92 -8.56
N THR A 168 -2.46 8.13 -8.24
CA THR A 168 -2.92 8.50 -6.90
C THR A 168 -4.07 9.47 -7.03
N ASN A 169 -4.95 9.54 -6.04
CA ASN A 169 -6.08 10.45 -6.05
C ASN A 169 -6.14 11.35 -4.81
N ASN A 170 -7.07 12.29 -4.81
CA ASN A 170 -7.30 13.22 -3.70
C ASN A 170 -7.84 12.58 -2.41
N LEU A 171 -8.23 11.30 -2.42
CA LEU A 171 -8.60 10.53 -1.24
C LEU A 171 -7.44 9.76 -0.62
N ASP A 172 -6.34 9.54 -1.36
CA ASP A 172 -5.13 8.91 -0.85
C ASP A 172 -4.43 9.76 0.21
N HIS A 173 -3.34 9.23 0.78
CA HIS A 173 -2.55 9.95 1.77
C HIS A 173 -2.15 11.35 1.25
N PRO A 174 -2.41 12.45 1.99
CA PRO A 174 -2.19 13.84 1.51
C PRO A 174 -0.76 14.16 1.07
N ARG A 175 0.21 13.33 1.49
CA ARG A 175 1.62 13.42 1.13
C ARG A 175 2.07 12.45 0.03
N ALA A 176 1.16 11.73 -0.62
CA ALA A 176 1.48 10.72 -1.64
C ALA A 176 2.23 11.34 -2.83
N ILE A 177 1.68 12.38 -3.45
CA ILE A 177 2.32 13.11 -4.56
C ILE A 177 3.71 13.62 -4.15
N GLN A 178 3.82 14.26 -2.98
CA GLN A 178 5.11 14.76 -2.49
C GLN A 178 6.12 13.65 -2.22
N LEU A 179 5.66 12.48 -1.78
CA LEU A 179 6.50 11.31 -1.58
C LEU A 179 7.02 10.79 -2.93
N TYR A 180 6.14 10.57 -3.90
CA TYR A 180 6.52 10.11 -5.24
C TYR A 180 7.49 11.08 -5.92
N GLN A 181 7.24 12.39 -5.84
CA GLN A 181 8.13 13.40 -6.39
C GLN A 181 9.55 13.34 -5.80
N ARG A 182 9.69 13.06 -4.49
CA ARG A 182 11.03 12.86 -3.87
C ARG A 182 11.77 11.63 -4.39
N PHE A 183 11.04 10.65 -4.93
CA PHE A 183 11.61 9.47 -5.57
C PHE A 183 11.83 9.66 -7.07
N GLY A 184 11.53 10.83 -7.64
CA GLY A 184 11.82 11.16 -9.04
C GLY A 184 10.62 11.04 -9.99
N PHE A 185 9.40 10.90 -9.45
CA PHE A 185 8.19 10.96 -10.26
C PHE A 185 7.81 12.39 -10.62
N SER A 186 7.28 12.57 -11.82
CA SER A 186 6.70 13.83 -12.30
C SER A 186 5.23 13.62 -12.65
N PRO A 187 4.31 14.50 -12.21
CA PRO A 187 2.93 14.48 -12.68
C PRO A 187 2.87 14.72 -14.19
N VAL A 188 2.09 13.91 -14.91
CA VAL A 188 1.94 14.01 -16.38
C VAL A 188 0.52 14.26 -16.83
N ALA A 189 -0.47 13.82 -16.04
CA ALA A 189 -1.88 14.01 -16.34
C ALA A 189 -2.71 14.10 -15.06
N THR A 190 -3.91 14.69 -15.19
CA THR A 190 -4.94 14.68 -14.15
C THR A 190 -6.28 14.46 -14.83
N ARG A 191 -7.12 13.63 -14.22
CA ARG A 191 -8.49 13.37 -14.68
C ARG A 191 -9.45 13.32 -13.50
N GLU A 192 -10.71 13.55 -13.79
CA GLU A 192 -11.80 13.29 -12.85
C GLU A 192 -12.31 11.87 -13.05
N ASP A 193 -12.71 11.24 -11.95
CA ASP A 193 -13.36 9.95 -11.94
C ASP A 193 -14.41 9.92 -10.82
N GLU A 194 -15.26 8.90 -10.82
CA GLU A 194 -16.27 8.70 -9.79
C GLU A 194 -15.93 7.48 -8.94
N LEU A 195 -15.87 7.68 -7.62
CA LEU A 195 -15.68 6.60 -6.66
C LEU A 195 -16.93 6.43 -5.82
N VAL A 196 -17.42 5.19 -5.72
CA VAL A 196 -18.51 4.83 -4.81
C VAL A 196 -17.93 4.06 -3.63
N PRO A 197 -17.87 4.64 -2.42
CA PRO A 197 -17.40 3.94 -1.23
C PRO A 197 -18.24 2.69 -0.95
N LEU A 198 -17.63 1.67 -0.35
CA LEU A 198 -18.34 0.43 -0.02
C LEU A 198 -19.52 0.70 0.92
N THR A 199 -20.65 0.05 0.67
CA THR A 199 -21.78 0.03 1.60
C THR A 199 -21.47 -0.84 2.82
N GLU A 200 -22.26 -0.70 3.88
CA GLU A 200 -22.16 -1.57 5.06
C GLU A 200 -22.44 -3.04 4.70
N ASP A 201 -23.41 -3.28 3.83
CA ASP A 201 -23.75 -4.63 3.35
C ASP A 201 -22.61 -5.25 2.53
N GLU A 202 -22.01 -4.48 1.60
CA GLU A 202 -20.83 -4.92 0.84
C GLU A 202 -19.67 -5.28 1.78
N MET A 203 -19.42 -4.44 2.79
CA MET A 203 -18.39 -4.69 3.80
C MET A 203 -18.67 -5.96 4.61
N LEU A 204 -19.92 -6.18 5.01
CA LEU A 204 -20.31 -7.36 5.77
C LEU A 204 -20.13 -8.65 4.95
N ASP A 205 -20.52 -8.62 3.69
CA ASP A 205 -20.36 -9.76 2.78
C ASP A 205 -18.89 -10.05 2.46
N LEU A 206 -18.05 -9.02 2.36
CA LEU A 206 -16.60 -9.19 2.22
C LEU A 206 -15.99 -9.86 3.45
N VAL A 207 -16.35 -9.42 4.65
CA VAL A 207 -15.83 -10.01 5.90
C VAL A 207 -16.23 -11.48 6.04
N ARG A 208 -17.42 -11.88 5.57
CA ARG A 208 -17.86 -13.28 5.58
C ARG A 208 -17.06 -14.18 4.63
N LYS A 209 -16.40 -13.61 3.61
CA LYS A 209 -15.60 -14.32 2.61
C LYS A 209 -14.11 -14.41 2.95
N LEU A 210 -13.66 -13.72 4.01
CA LEU A 210 -12.30 -13.73 4.53
C LEU A 210 -12.13 -14.77 5.64
#